data_AF-A0A2T5FXF7-F1
#
_entry.id   AF-A0A2T5FXF7-F1
#
_cell.length_a   1.000
_cell.length_b   1.000
_cell.length_c   1.000
_cell.angle_alpha   90.00
_cell.angle_beta   90.00
_cell.angle_gamma   90.00
#
_symmetry.space_group_name_H-M   'P 1'
#
loop_
_entity.id
_entity.type
_entity.pdbx_description
1 polymer ?
#
loop_
_entity_poly.entity_id
_entity_poly.type
_entity_poly.pdbx_seq_one_letter_code
_entity_poly.pdbx_strand_id
1 'polypeptide(L)'
;MRREIAGVAVAAMLAATPVLAAKPREILMAAAFQTSDRKAALAEVGRAIEAADAILAANPRDREAQLQRAIGIGYRAKLTRNRGDAKTSHRMFEALAAADPRDAEAQVAIAGWHLDAIDQLGGMLARMAIGAREGEGLAALDRAVALGGDRAFFPGVASLMRIRADKDDVARARRLAEAAATAPAPTPLDRLMKRNAAALLPALRAHDGKAAAALARELLPFGRLD
;
A
#
# COMPACT_ATOMS: atom_id res chain seq x y z
N MET A 1 -63.30 -3.78 46.13
CA MET A 1 -61.94 -3.29 45.84
C MET A 1 -61.26 -4.21 44.83
N ARG A 2 -61.27 -3.84 43.55
CA ARG A 2 -60.49 -4.49 42.48
C ARG A 2 -59.29 -3.60 42.19
N ARG A 3 -58.07 -4.14 42.24
CA ARG A 3 -56.84 -3.47 41.80
C ARG A 3 -56.46 -4.03 40.44
N GLU A 4 -56.46 -3.18 39.42
CA GLU A 4 -55.86 -3.46 38.13
C GLU A 4 -54.36 -3.13 38.19
N ILE A 5 -53.52 -4.05 37.72
CA ILE A 5 -52.08 -3.86 37.55
C ILE A 5 -51.85 -3.63 36.06
N ALA A 6 -51.58 -2.39 35.67
CA ALA A 6 -51.17 -2.04 34.32
C ALA A 6 -49.67 -2.29 34.16
N GLY A 7 -49.29 -3.20 33.26
CA GLY A 7 -47.90 -3.47 32.89
C GLY A 7 -47.39 -2.43 31.88
N VAL A 8 -46.21 -1.87 32.16
CA VAL A 8 -45.48 -1.02 31.21
C VAL A 8 -44.42 -1.89 30.52
N ALA A 9 -44.62 -2.14 29.23
CA ALA A 9 -43.62 -2.77 28.36
C ALA A 9 -42.65 -1.68 27.85
N VAL A 10 -41.39 -1.77 28.24
CA VAL A 10 -40.31 -0.93 27.70
C VAL A 10 -39.75 -1.60 26.45
N ALA A 11 -40.04 -1.03 25.27
CA ALA A 11 -39.42 -1.43 24.02
C ALA A 11 -38.03 -0.79 23.90
N ALA A 12 -36.98 -1.59 24.02
CA ALA A 12 -35.61 -1.16 23.75
C ALA A 12 -35.39 -1.08 22.23
N MET A 13 -35.33 0.14 21.69
CA MET A 13 -34.88 0.38 20.32
C MET A 13 -33.36 0.21 20.25
N LEU A 14 -32.90 -0.89 19.67
CA LEU A 14 -31.52 -1.09 19.26
C LEU A 14 -31.22 -0.12 18.11
N ALA A 15 -30.53 0.98 18.39
CA ALA A 15 -29.96 1.83 17.37
C ALA A 15 -28.84 1.06 16.65
N ALA A 16 -29.11 0.62 15.42
CA ALA A 16 -28.06 0.11 14.54
C ALA A 16 -27.07 1.26 14.26
N THR A 17 -25.89 1.21 14.85
CA THR A 17 -24.79 2.09 14.44
C THR A 17 -24.51 1.83 12.97
N PRO A 18 -24.51 2.85 12.09
CA PRO A 18 -24.14 2.64 10.70
C PRO A 18 -22.71 2.11 10.69
N VAL A 19 -22.52 0.89 10.21
CA VAL A 19 -21.21 0.42 9.78
C VAL A 19 -20.77 1.41 8.71
N LEU A 20 -19.83 2.29 9.06
CA LEU A 20 -19.11 3.07 8.06
C LEU A 20 -18.44 2.03 7.15
N ALA A 21 -18.90 1.94 5.90
CA ALA A 21 -18.31 1.03 4.94
C ALA A 21 -16.81 1.34 4.83
N ALA A 22 -15.97 0.36 5.15
CA ALA A 22 -14.53 0.51 5.09
C ALA A 22 -14.13 0.94 3.68
N LYS A 23 -13.28 1.97 3.59
CA LYS A 23 -12.85 2.49 2.29
C LYS A 23 -11.92 1.47 1.60
N PRO A 24 -11.89 1.39 0.26
CA PRO A 24 -11.00 0.46 -0.46
C PRO A 24 -9.55 0.48 0.03
N ARG A 25 -9.02 1.67 0.35
CA ARG A 25 -7.67 1.83 0.92
C ARG A 25 -7.49 1.10 2.25
N GLU A 26 -8.47 1.18 3.15
CA GLU A 26 -8.40 0.56 4.47
C GLU A 26 -8.41 -0.96 4.36
N ILE A 27 -9.25 -1.49 3.47
CA ILE A 27 -9.30 -2.93 3.15
C ILE A 27 -7.95 -3.39 2.58
N LEU A 28 -7.38 -2.65 1.62
CA LEU A 28 -6.07 -2.99 1.03
C LEU A 28 -4.93 -2.89 2.04
N MET A 29 -4.97 -1.92 2.96
CA MET A 29 -3.98 -1.82 4.03
C MET A 29 -4.06 -3.02 4.98
N ALA A 30 -5.26 -3.45 5.35
CA ALA A 30 -5.45 -4.66 6.18
C ALA A 30 -4.92 -5.91 5.45
N ALA A 31 -5.32 -6.10 4.18
CA ALA A 31 -4.83 -7.19 3.35
C ALA A 31 -3.30 -7.21 3.21
N ALA A 32 -2.68 -6.05 2.99
CA ALA A 32 -1.25 -5.97 2.70
C ALA A 32 -0.36 -6.17 3.94
N PHE A 33 -0.81 -5.76 5.12
CA PHE A 33 0.08 -5.61 6.29
C PHE A 33 -0.40 -6.35 7.55
N GLN A 34 -1.63 -6.87 7.58
CA GLN A 34 -2.22 -7.46 8.78
C GLN A 34 -2.64 -8.93 8.60
N THR A 35 -2.72 -9.44 7.37
CA THR A 35 -3.01 -10.86 7.12
C THR A 35 -1.71 -11.66 6.99
N SER A 36 -1.69 -12.87 7.56
CA SER A 36 -0.63 -13.88 7.34
C SER A 36 -1.05 -14.98 6.37
N ASP A 37 -2.36 -15.15 6.13
CA ASP A 37 -2.89 -16.15 5.20
C ASP A 37 -3.11 -15.57 3.79
N ARG A 38 -2.52 -16.23 2.78
CA ARG A 38 -2.60 -15.81 1.38
C ARG A 38 -4.02 -15.80 0.83
N LYS A 39 -4.85 -16.78 1.21
CA LYS A 39 -6.22 -16.89 0.70
C LYS A 39 -7.09 -15.78 1.27
N ALA A 40 -6.96 -15.49 2.56
CA ALA A 40 -7.60 -14.36 3.22
C ALA A 40 -7.15 -13.03 2.60
N ALA A 41 -5.85 -12.82 2.40
CA ALA A 41 -5.32 -11.64 1.73
C ALA A 41 -5.94 -11.44 0.33
N LEU A 42 -6.04 -12.51 -0.46
CA LEU A 42 -6.63 -12.46 -1.79
C LEU A 42 -8.13 -12.13 -1.75
N ALA A 43 -8.88 -12.68 -0.80
CA ALA A 43 -10.29 -12.35 -0.60
C ALA A 43 -10.48 -10.87 -0.24
N GLU A 44 -9.67 -10.33 0.68
CA GLU A 44 -9.69 -8.92 1.04
C GLU A 44 -9.36 -7.99 -0.14
N VAL A 45 -8.37 -8.37 -0.96
CA VAL A 45 -8.05 -7.65 -2.20
C VAL A 45 -9.25 -7.65 -3.15
N GLY A 46 -9.96 -8.77 -3.29
CA GLY A 46 -11.21 -8.85 -4.06
C GLY A 46 -12.26 -7.86 -3.57
N ARG A 47 -12.54 -7.86 -2.25
CA ARG A 47 -13.49 -6.93 -1.62
C ARG A 47 -13.13 -5.47 -1.86
N ALA A 48 -11.85 -5.13 -1.81
CA ALA A 48 -11.39 -3.77 -2.08
C ALA A 48 -11.62 -3.34 -3.54
N ILE A 49 -11.40 -4.25 -4.50
CA ILE A 49 -11.65 -3.98 -5.92
C ILE A 49 -13.15 -3.74 -6.15
N GLU A 50 -14.02 -4.60 -5.61
CA GLU A 50 -15.47 -4.45 -5.71
C GLU A 50 -15.97 -3.14 -5.09
N ALA A 51 -15.42 -2.77 -3.92
CA ALA A 51 -15.74 -1.50 -3.26
C ALA A 51 -15.30 -0.29 -4.11
N ALA A 52 -14.12 -0.35 -4.74
CA ALA A 52 -13.67 0.69 -5.65
C ALA A 52 -14.53 0.75 -6.93
N ASP A 53 -14.91 -0.39 -7.49
CA ASP A 53 -15.81 -0.47 -8.65
C ASP A 53 -17.17 0.15 -8.37
N ALA A 54 -17.74 -0.08 -7.18
CA ALA A 54 -18.99 0.54 -6.76
C ALA A 54 -18.90 2.08 -6.69
N ILE A 55 -17.77 2.62 -6.20
CA ILE A 55 -17.53 4.07 -6.19
C ILE A 55 -17.43 4.60 -7.62
N LEU A 56 -16.71 3.88 -8.50
CA LEU A 56 -16.52 4.31 -9.89
C LEU A 56 -17.79 4.22 -10.73
N ALA A 57 -18.71 3.31 -10.39
CA ALA A 57 -20.04 3.27 -11.02
C ALA A 57 -20.84 4.55 -10.71
N ALA A 58 -20.72 5.09 -9.49
CA ALA A 58 -21.38 6.33 -9.09
C ALA A 58 -20.61 7.59 -9.54
N ASN A 59 -19.27 7.54 -9.52
CA ASN A 59 -18.38 8.63 -9.91
C ASN A 59 -17.18 8.07 -10.71
N PRO A 60 -17.28 7.97 -12.04
CA PRO A 60 -16.22 7.42 -12.88
C PRO A 60 -14.89 8.19 -12.81
N ARG A 61 -14.91 9.44 -12.33
CA ARG A 61 -13.73 10.31 -12.21
C ARG A 61 -13.16 10.35 -10.80
N ASP A 62 -13.62 9.49 -9.89
CA ASP A 62 -13.07 9.40 -8.53
C ASP A 62 -11.62 8.89 -8.58
N ARG A 63 -10.66 9.81 -8.44
CA ARG A 63 -9.23 9.49 -8.52
C ARG A 63 -8.80 8.50 -7.45
N GLU A 64 -9.34 8.60 -6.23
CA GLU A 64 -8.97 7.71 -5.14
C GLU A 64 -9.44 6.29 -5.43
N ALA A 65 -10.68 6.11 -5.89
CA ALA A 65 -11.18 4.81 -6.28
C ALA A 65 -10.41 4.23 -7.47
N GLN A 66 -10.04 5.04 -8.46
CA GLN A 66 -9.19 4.59 -9.58
C GLN A 66 -7.83 4.09 -9.08
N LEU A 67 -7.16 4.83 -8.18
CA LEU A 67 -5.90 4.41 -7.58
C LEU A 67 -6.06 3.10 -6.80
N GLN A 68 -7.03 3.04 -5.87
CA GLN A 68 -7.19 1.85 -5.03
C GLN A 68 -7.58 0.62 -5.85
N ARG A 69 -8.38 0.78 -6.90
CA ARG A 69 -8.67 -0.30 -7.86
C ARG A 69 -7.39 -0.80 -8.54
N ALA A 70 -6.55 0.11 -9.02
CA ALA A 70 -5.29 -0.25 -9.67
C ALA A 70 -4.33 -0.98 -8.69
N ILE A 71 -4.23 -0.50 -7.45
CA ILE A 71 -3.45 -1.16 -6.38
C ILE A 71 -4.02 -2.56 -6.10
N GLY A 72 -5.34 -2.69 -5.95
CA GLY A 72 -6.00 -3.98 -5.73
C GLY A 72 -5.72 -4.98 -6.86
N ILE A 73 -5.82 -4.57 -8.12
CA ILE A 73 -5.47 -5.42 -9.27
C ILE A 73 -3.98 -5.80 -9.24
N GLY A 74 -3.09 -4.86 -8.89
CA GLY A 74 -1.66 -5.15 -8.73
C GLY A 74 -1.37 -6.15 -7.60
N TYR A 75 -2.06 -6.02 -6.47
CA TYR A 75 -1.98 -6.97 -5.36
C TYR A 75 -2.52 -8.34 -5.74
N ARG A 76 -3.63 -8.41 -6.46
CA ARG A 76 -4.16 -9.66 -7.01
C ARG A 76 -3.14 -10.31 -7.95
N ALA A 77 -2.49 -9.53 -8.81
CA ALA A 77 -1.42 -10.00 -9.68
C ALA A 77 -0.26 -10.62 -8.88
N LYS A 78 0.18 -9.93 -7.81
CA LYS A 78 1.25 -10.39 -6.92
C LYS A 78 0.89 -11.71 -6.21
N LEU A 79 -0.33 -11.83 -5.71
CA LEU A 79 -0.78 -13.02 -4.97
C LEU A 79 -1.03 -14.23 -5.87
N THR A 80 -1.46 -14.01 -7.11
CA THR A 80 -1.86 -15.07 -8.07
C THR A 80 -0.85 -15.31 -9.20
N ARG A 81 0.22 -14.51 -9.28
CA ARG A 81 1.19 -14.48 -10.38
C ARG A 81 0.55 -14.20 -11.75
N ASN A 82 -0.56 -13.46 -11.78
CA ASN A 82 -1.28 -13.12 -13.01
C ASN A 82 -0.61 -11.95 -13.76
N ARG A 83 0.02 -12.25 -14.90
CA ARG A 83 0.70 -11.25 -15.75
C ARG A 83 -0.26 -10.23 -16.37
N GLY A 84 -1.49 -10.64 -16.70
CA GLY A 84 -2.50 -9.78 -17.29
C GLY A 84 -2.97 -8.71 -16.31
N ASP A 85 -3.20 -9.10 -15.06
CA ASP A 85 -3.48 -8.15 -13.97
C ASP A 85 -2.27 -7.24 -13.72
N ALA A 86 -1.05 -7.77 -13.73
CA ALA A 86 0.15 -6.95 -13.55
C ALA A 86 0.27 -5.87 -14.63
N LYS A 87 0.09 -6.22 -15.92
CA LYS A 87 0.11 -5.23 -17.01
C LYS A 87 -1.06 -4.25 -16.93
N THR A 88 -2.21 -4.69 -16.43
CA THR A 88 -3.40 -3.84 -16.29
C THR A 88 -3.21 -2.81 -15.19
N SER A 89 -2.71 -3.20 -14.01
CA SER A 89 -2.41 -2.25 -12.93
C SER A 89 -1.35 -1.24 -13.34
N HIS A 90 -0.29 -1.66 -14.05
CA HIS A 90 0.72 -0.73 -14.56
C HIS A 90 0.13 0.37 -15.44
N ARG A 91 -0.64 -0.03 -16.46
CA ARG A 91 -1.30 0.93 -17.37
C ARG A 91 -2.22 1.89 -16.64
N MET A 92 -2.89 1.43 -15.58
CA MET A 92 -3.73 2.30 -14.75
C MET A 92 -2.87 3.29 -13.93
N PHE A 93 -1.75 2.87 -13.37
CA PHE A 93 -0.83 3.78 -12.68
C PHE A 93 -0.22 4.82 -13.63
N GLU A 94 0.17 4.41 -14.83
CA GLU A 94 0.66 5.32 -15.87
C GLU A 94 -0.42 6.33 -16.29
N ALA A 95 -1.67 5.89 -16.44
CA ALA A 95 -2.79 6.79 -16.76
C ALA A 95 -3.06 7.81 -15.64
N LEU A 96 -2.98 7.39 -14.37
CA LEU A 96 -3.12 8.29 -13.22
C LEU A 96 -1.99 9.32 -13.19
N ALA A 97 -0.74 8.89 -13.36
CA ALA A 97 0.42 9.78 -13.42
C ALA A 97 0.41 10.71 -14.64
N ALA A 98 -0.18 10.29 -15.76
CA ALA A 98 -0.35 11.14 -16.94
C ALA A 98 -1.45 12.19 -16.73
N ALA A 99 -2.54 11.84 -16.02
CA ALA A 99 -3.62 12.75 -15.69
C ALA A 99 -3.20 13.82 -14.66
N ASP A 100 -2.39 13.45 -13.69
CA ASP A 100 -1.75 14.37 -12.74
C ASP A 100 -0.26 14.02 -12.54
N PRO A 101 0.66 14.67 -13.28
CA PRO A 101 2.10 14.45 -13.13
C PRO A 101 2.66 14.81 -11.75
N ARG A 102 1.90 15.53 -10.92
CA ARG A 102 2.29 15.91 -9.55
C ARG A 102 1.73 14.93 -8.50
N ASP A 103 1.04 13.89 -8.92
CA ASP A 103 0.49 12.87 -8.04
C ASP A 103 1.59 11.96 -7.47
N ALA A 104 2.03 12.27 -6.25
CA ALA A 104 3.07 11.53 -5.55
C ALA A 104 2.69 10.06 -5.30
N GLU A 105 1.41 9.74 -5.07
CA GLU A 105 0.98 8.37 -4.80
C GLU A 105 0.94 7.53 -6.08
N ALA A 106 0.60 8.12 -7.22
CA ALA A 106 0.74 7.45 -8.52
C ALA A 106 2.21 7.11 -8.80
N GLN A 107 3.14 8.01 -8.47
CA GLN A 107 4.57 7.75 -8.60
C GLN A 107 5.05 6.61 -7.66
N VAL A 108 4.55 6.55 -6.41
CA VAL A 108 4.82 5.38 -5.53
C VAL A 108 4.26 4.09 -6.13
N ALA A 109 3.08 4.12 -6.73
CA ALA A 109 2.48 2.92 -7.32
C ALA A 109 3.29 2.40 -8.53
N ILE A 110 3.79 3.30 -9.39
CA ILE A 110 4.72 2.96 -10.48
C ILE A 110 6.03 2.37 -9.92
N ALA A 111 6.62 3.02 -8.91
CA ALA A 111 7.81 2.49 -8.24
C ALA A 111 7.57 1.08 -7.67
N GLY A 112 6.46 0.93 -6.95
CA GLY A 112 5.91 -0.32 -6.43
C GLY A 112 5.91 -1.41 -7.48
N TRP A 113 5.27 -1.13 -8.62
CA TRP A 113 5.09 -2.08 -9.70
C TRP A 113 6.42 -2.58 -10.28
N HIS A 114 7.34 -1.68 -10.61
CA HIS A 114 8.63 -2.06 -11.19
C HIS A 114 9.50 -2.84 -10.20
N LEU A 115 9.63 -2.34 -8.97
CA LEU A 115 10.56 -2.91 -7.99
C LEU A 115 10.03 -4.23 -7.41
N ASP A 116 8.72 -4.38 -7.20
CA ASP A 116 8.13 -5.65 -6.76
C ASP A 116 8.22 -6.73 -7.85
N ALA A 117 8.04 -6.36 -9.12
CA ALA A 117 8.20 -7.29 -10.23
C ALA A 117 9.63 -7.85 -10.31
N ILE A 118 10.62 -6.99 -10.10
CA ILE A 118 12.04 -7.37 -10.12
C ILE A 118 12.39 -8.24 -8.91
N ASP A 119 11.92 -7.89 -7.71
CA ASP A 119 12.12 -8.70 -6.50
C ASP A 119 11.51 -10.11 -6.64
N GLN A 120 10.34 -10.24 -7.29
CA GLN A 120 9.65 -11.53 -7.44
C GLN A 120 10.18 -12.41 -8.57
N LEU A 121 10.53 -11.83 -9.72
CA LEU A 121 10.88 -12.58 -10.93
C LEU A 121 12.37 -12.54 -11.25
N GLY A 122 13.14 -11.66 -10.62
CA GLY A 122 14.48 -11.29 -11.04
C GLY A 122 14.48 -10.31 -12.22
N GLY A 123 15.50 -9.47 -12.31
CA GLY A 123 15.55 -8.34 -13.25
C GLY A 123 15.38 -8.72 -14.72
N MET A 124 16.01 -9.81 -15.18
CA MET A 124 15.93 -10.25 -16.58
C MET A 124 14.52 -10.75 -16.96
N LEU A 125 13.92 -11.62 -16.14
CA LEU A 125 12.59 -12.17 -16.41
C LEU A 125 11.51 -11.10 -16.23
N ALA A 126 11.60 -10.24 -15.22
CA ALA A 126 10.67 -9.14 -15.00
C ALA A 126 10.62 -8.19 -16.21
N ARG A 127 11.80 -7.85 -16.75
CA ARG A 127 11.93 -7.03 -17.97
C ARG A 127 11.30 -7.71 -19.19
N MET A 128 11.61 -8.99 -19.42
CA MET A 128 11.12 -9.73 -20.59
C MET A 128 9.62 -10.00 -20.53
N ALA A 129 9.08 -10.39 -19.37
CA ALA A 129 7.71 -10.85 -19.25
C ALA A 129 6.70 -9.71 -19.20
N ILE A 130 7.04 -8.64 -18.46
CA ILE A 130 6.10 -7.56 -18.18
C ILE A 130 6.66 -6.16 -18.42
N GLY A 131 7.97 -6.02 -18.70
CA GLY A 131 8.58 -4.73 -19.02
C GLY A 131 9.15 -3.98 -17.81
N ALA A 132 9.31 -4.63 -16.66
CA ALA A 132 9.78 -3.96 -15.46
C ALA A 132 11.25 -3.50 -15.57
N ARG A 133 11.54 -2.29 -15.03
CA ARG A 133 12.84 -1.64 -15.10
C ARG A 133 13.16 -0.96 -13.77
N GLU A 134 14.30 -1.34 -13.19
CA GLU A 134 14.71 -0.84 -11.87
C GLU A 134 14.92 0.67 -11.87
N GLY A 135 15.60 1.20 -12.89
CA GLY A 135 15.84 2.64 -13.03
C GLY A 135 14.54 3.45 -13.11
N GLU A 136 13.52 2.94 -13.80
CA GLU A 136 12.20 3.60 -13.87
C GLU A 136 11.50 3.55 -12.50
N GLY A 137 11.58 2.42 -11.80
CA GLY A 137 11.06 2.28 -10.44
C GLY A 137 11.73 3.23 -9.43
N LEU A 138 13.07 3.30 -9.43
CA LEU A 138 13.83 4.20 -8.55
C LEU A 138 13.59 5.68 -8.89
N ALA A 139 13.49 6.03 -10.17
CA ALA A 139 13.17 7.40 -10.59
C ALA A 139 11.75 7.82 -10.18
N ALA A 140 10.77 6.92 -10.31
CA ALA A 140 9.41 7.17 -9.84
C ALA A 140 9.38 7.35 -8.30
N LEU A 141 10.17 6.56 -7.58
CA LEU A 141 10.29 6.68 -6.13
C LEU A 141 10.89 8.02 -5.70
N ASP A 142 11.92 8.50 -6.40
CA ASP A 142 12.51 9.83 -6.16
C ASP A 142 11.51 10.95 -6.45
N ARG A 143 10.73 10.83 -7.55
CA ARG A 143 9.64 11.78 -7.84
C ARG A 143 8.57 11.77 -6.75
N ALA A 144 8.19 10.60 -6.24
CA ALA A 144 7.22 10.49 -5.16
C ALA A 144 7.69 11.22 -3.89
N VAL A 145 8.97 11.07 -3.51
CA VAL A 145 9.54 11.79 -2.36
C VAL A 145 9.55 13.30 -2.60
N ALA A 146 9.92 13.75 -3.81
CA ALA A 146 9.96 15.16 -4.15
C ALA A 146 8.56 15.83 -4.19
N LEU A 147 7.55 15.10 -4.65
CA LEU A 147 6.17 15.58 -4.78
C LEU A 147 5.36 15.42 -3.49
N GLY A 148 5.74 14.45 -2.65
CA GLY A 148 4.97 13.98 -1.50
C GLY A 148 4.86 14.95 -0.32
N GLY A 149 5.52 16.11 -0.40
CA GLY A 149 5.58 17.09 0.66
C GLY A 149 6.34 16.56 1.88
N ASP A 150 5.91 16.99 3.07
CA ASP A 150 6.53 16.62 4.35
C ASP A 150 5.96 15.33 4.96
N ARG A 151 5.06 14.62 4.27
CA ARG A 151 4.40 13.42 4.79
C ARG A 151 5.37 12.25 4.98
N ALA A 152 5.24 11.53 6.09
CA ALA A 152 6.10 10.37 6.41
C ALA A 152 5.99 9.21 5.42
N PHE A 153 4.85 9.08 4.72
CA PHE A 153 4.60 7.96 3.79
C PHE A 153 5.68 7.83 2.71
N PHE A 154 5.97 8.90 1.97
CA PHE A 154 6.84 8.87 0.80
C PHE A 154 8.31 8.55 1.10
N PRO A 155 9.00 9.25 2.03
CA PRO A 155 10.35 8.86 2.42
C PRO A 155 10.38 7.48 3.10
N GLY A 156 9.32 7.11 3.83
CA GLY A 156 9.26 5.81 4.51
C GLY A 156 9.22 4.63 3.54
N VAL A 157 8.29 4.66 2.57
CA VAL A 157 8.23 3.64 1.51
C VAL A 157 9.50 3.66 0.66
N ALA A 158 10.06 4.83 0.39
CA ALA A 158 11.29 4.95 -0.38
C ALA A 158 12.50 4.31 0.30
N SER A 159 12.63 4.48 1.61
CA SER A 159 13.68 3.80 2.38
C SER A 159 13.57 2.27 2.27
N LEU A 160 12.36 1.73 2.48
CA LEU A 160 12.10 0.29 2.44
C LEU A 160 12.40 -0.29 1.05
N MET A 161 11.87 0.33 0.00
CA MET A 161 12.02 -0.18 -1.35
C MET A 161 13.45 -0.11 -1.87
N ARG A 162 14.19 0.97 -1.53
CA ARG A 162 15.61 1.12 -1.90
C ARG A 162 16.48 0.06 -1.25
N ILE A 163 16.39 -0.08 0.07
CA ILE A 163 17.27 -1.03 0.77
C ILE A 163 16.94 -2.49 0.43
N ARG A 164 15.68 -2.80 0.08
CA ARG A 164 15.31 -4.10 -0.45
C ARG A 164 15.95 -4.36 -1.82
N ALA A 165 15.92 -3.36 -2.71
CA ALA A 165 16.45 -3.48 -4.07
C ALA A 165 17.98 -3.57 -4.07
N ASP A 166 18.64 -2.71 -3.30
CA ASP A 166 20.07 -2.67 -3.13
C ASP A 166 20.43 -2.56 -1.65
N LYS A 167 20.91 -3.68 -1.08
CA LYS A 167 21.36 -3.75 0.31
C LYS A 167 22.55 -2.83 0.60
N ASP A 168 23.27 -2.39 -0.42
CA ASP A 168 24.45 -1.54 -0.28
C ASP A 168 24.07 -0.03 -0.34
N ASP A 169 22.83 0.35 -0.69
CA ASP A 169 22.29 1.73 -0.66
C ASP A 169 21.92 2.20 0.77
N VAL A 170 22.69 1.78 1.77
CA VAL A 170 22.45 2.03 3.20
C VAL A 170 22.35 3.52 3.50
N ALA A 171 23.26 4.32 2.94
CA ALA A 171 23.36 5.74 3.26
C ALA A 171 22.11 6.52 2.81
N ARG A 172 21.55 6.20 1.64
CA ARG A 172 20.33 6.86 1.13
C ARG A 172 19.10 6.34 1.84
N ALA A 173 19.00 5.02 2.05
CA ALA A 173 17.92 4.43 2.83
C ALA A 173 17.86 5.04 4.24
N ARG A 174 19.00 5.19 4.93
CA ARG A 174 19.07 5.82 6.25
C ARG A 174 18.51 7.24 6.26
N ARG A 175 18.94 8.10 5.33
CA ARG A 175 18.44 9.48 5.25
C ARG A 175 16.92 9.53 5.06
N LEU A 176 16.38 8.66 4.20
CA LEU A 176 14.95 8.57 3.97
C LEU A 176 14.20 8.05 5.21
N ALA A 177 14.74 7.04 5.89
CA ALA A 177 14.15 6.52 7.12
C ALA A 177 14.12 7.58 8.24
N GLU A 178 15.19 8.37 8.38
CA GLU A 178 15.28 9.46 9.36
C GLU A 178 14.28 10.59 9.05
N ALA A 179 14.15 10.95 7.78
CA ALA A 179 13.13 11.90 7.33
C ALA A 179 11.70 11.40 7.65
N ALA A 180 11.41 10.14 7.33
CA ALA A 180 10.10 9.55 7.63
C ALA A 180 9.81 9.46 9.14
N ALA A 181 10.81 9.16 9.96
CA ALA A 181 10.68 9.05 11.41
C ALA A 181 10.36 10.39 12.11
N THR A 182 10.65 11.52 11.46
CA THR A 182 10.41 12.87 12.01
C THR A 182 9.22 13.58 11.36
N ALA A 183 8.86 13.20 10.13
CA ALA A 183 7.76 13.75 9.35
C ALA A 183 6.35 13.61 10.00
N PRO A 184 5.41 14.52 9.67
CA PRO A 184 3.99 14.38 9.95
C PRO A 184 3.37 13.08 9.42
N ALA A 185 2.41 12.53 10.17
CA ALA A 185 1.72 11.29 9.83
C ALA A 185 0.19 11.38 9.95
N PRO A 186 -0.48 12.18 9.09
CA PRO A 186 -1.90 12.48 9.21
C PRO A 186 -2.79 11.25 8.96
N THR A 187 -2.42 10.37 8.02
CA THR A 187 -3.23 9.19 7.69
C THR A 187 -2.74 7.93 8.43
N PRO A 188 -3.58 6.88 8.52
CA PRO A 188 -3.15 5.57 9.00
C PRO A 188 -1.94 5.01 8.22
N LEU A 189 -1.88 5.26 6.91
CA LEU A 189 -0.80 4.79 6.04
C LEU A 189 0.51 5.53 6.33
N ASP A 190 0.47 6.83 6.58
CA ASP A 190 1.64 7.59 7.01
C ASP A 190 2.17 7.07 8.35
N ARG A 191 1.28 6.80 9.31
CA ARG A 191 1.67 6.26 10.63
C ARG A 191 2.31 4.89 10.50
N LEU A 192 1.81 4.04 9.60
CA LEU A 192 2.41 2.75 9.32
C LEU A 192 3.82 2.90 8.73
N MET A 193 3.99 3.69 7.67
CA MET A 193 5.30 3.88 7.05
C MET A 193 6.30 4.57 7.97
N LYS A 194 5.86 5.51 8.81
CA LYS A 194 6.68 6.13 9.86
C LYS A 194 7.25 5.09 10.82
N ARG A 195 6.42 4.17 11.32
CA ARG A 195 6.86 3.08 12.19
C ARG A 195 7.80 2.12 11.48
N ASN A 196 7.47 1.71 10.25
CA ASN A 196 8.29 0.78 9.49
C ASN A 196 9.67 1.38 9.16
N ALA A 197 9.73 2.66 8.79
CA ALA A 197 10.98 3.37 8.58
C ALA A 197 11.82 3.47 9.86
N ALA A 198 11.20 3.78 11.00
CA ALA A 198 11.87 3.80 12.29
C ALA A 198 12.45 2.43 12.67
N ALA A 199 11.76 1.33 12.32
CA ALA A 199 12.24 -0.03 12.56
C ALA A 199 13.50 -0.40 11.76
N LEU A 200 13.74 0.22 10.60
CA LEU A 200 14.97 0.01 9.82
C LEU A 200 16.19 0.71 10.42
N LEU A 201 15.99 1.80 11.17
CA LEU A 201 17.08 2.69 11.62
C LEU A 201 18.20 1.98 12.38
N PRO A 202 17.95 1.02 13.29
CA PRO A 202 19.03 0.31 13.99
C PRO A 202 20.00 -0.37 13.02
N ALA A 203 19.49 -1.17 12.07
CA ALA A 203 20.31 -1.87 11.08
C ALA A 203 21.03 -0.88 10.14
N LEU A 204 20.32 0.14 9.67
CA LEU A 204 20.89 1.16 8.78
C LEU A 204 22.01 1.98 9.44
N ARG A 205 21.90 2.26 10.76
CA ARG A 205 22.94 2.95 11.53
C ARG A 205 24.15 2.07 11.82
N ALA A 206 23.93 0.77 11.98
CA ALA A 206 24.99 -0.23 12.11
C ALA A 206 25.68 -0.57 10.78
N HIS A 207 25.31 0.08 9.68
CA HIS A 207 25.75 -0.27 8.33
C HIS A 207 25.43 -1.72 7.91
N ASP A 208 24.45 -2.34 8.57
CA ASP A 208 23.98 -3.68 8.25
C ASP A 208 22.86 -3.62 7.21
N GLY A 209 23.28 -3.39 5.97
CA GLY A 209 22.39 -3.34 4.82
C GLY A 209 21.65 -4.66 4.56
N LYS A 210 22.27 -5.80 4.91
CA LYS A 210 21.65 -7.12 4.73
C LYS A 210 20.48 -7.30 5.69
N ALA A 211 20.65 -6.99 6.98
CA ALA A 211 19.57 -7.05 7.95
C ALA A 211 18.46 -6.04 7.63
N ALA A 212 18.84 -4.82 7.22
CA ALA A 212 17.88 -3.81 6.80
C ALA A 212 17.06 -4.25 5.58
N ALA A 213 17.69 -4.86 4.57
CA ALA A 213 17.01 -5.39 3.39
C ALA A 213 16.07 -6.56 3.73
N ALA A 214 16.46 -7.44 4.65
CA ALA A 214 15.61 -8.54 5.11
C ALA A 214 14.36 -8.00 5.82
N LEU A 215 14.54 -7.08 6.78
CA LEU A 215 13.42 -6.44 7.48
C LEU A 215 12.52 -5.64 6.53
N ALA A 216 13.09 -4.97 5.52
CA ALA A 216 12.31 -4.25 4.53
C ALA A 216 11.39 -5.17 3.70
N ARG A 217 11.82 -6.40 3.38
CA ARG A 217 10.97 -7.39 2.70
C ARG A 217 9.75 -7.74 3.54
N GLU A 218 9.92 -7.94 4.84
CA GLU A 218 8.82 -8.27 5.76
C GLU A 218 7.86 -7.09 5.97
N LEU A 219 8.38 -5.86 5.97
CA LEU A 219 7.61 -4.64 6.24
C LEU A 219 6.87 -4.08 5.02
N LEU A 220 7.14 -4.59 3.82
CA LEU A 220 6.44 -4.23 2.58
C LEU A 220 5.18 -5.11 2.37
N PRO A 221 4.24 -4.68 1.49
CA PRO A 221 2.99 -5.41 1.26
C PRO A 221 3.20 -6.90 1.01
N PHE A 222 2.51 -7.72 1.81
CA PHE A 222 2.53 -9.19 1.80
C PHE A 222 3.88 -9.83 2.18
N GLY A 223 4.78 -9.07 2.81
CA GLY A 223 6.08 -9.56 3.26
C GLY A 223 6.03 -10.63 4.36
N ARG A 224 4.88 -10.78 5.03
CA ARG A 224 4.63 -11.72 6.12
C ARG A 224 3.64 -12.84 5.76
N LEU A 225 3.35 -13.00 4.48
CA LEU A 225 2.53 -14.14 4.04
C LEU A 225 3.38 -15.40 3.99
N ASP A 226 2.80 -16.49 4.49
CA ASP A 226 3.33 -17.84 4.32
C ASP A 226 3.05 -18.43 2.92
#